data_AF-A0A841EWF5-F1
#
_entry.id   AF-A0A841EWF5-F1
#
_cell.length_a   1.000
_cell.length_b   1.000
_cell.length_c   1.000
_cell.angle_alpha   90.00
_cell.angle_beta   90.00
_cell.angle_gamma   90.00
#
_symmetry.space_group_name_H-M   'P 1'
#
loop_
_entity.id
_entity.type
_entity.pdbx_description
1 polymer ?
#
loop_
_entity_poly.entity_id
_entity_poly.type
_entity_poly.pdbx_seq_one_letter_code
_entity_poly.pdbx_strand_id
1 'polypeptide(L)'
;MEQKEYKKGMWPEDSDASISYGLGWDSVDLYPFSEYGIKAVTKGGDTVSYHSSLVVLPEYNLAAAVTSSGGSSALDQTIASELLLSALEAKDIIQERKPAKTFGVPVKADMPEELLKYAGNYGGNKPVKKVEVNLSGQLLISSASNSTSDQYIYTSDGTFVNKEGTQKLKFVEESNGQIYLWSRSYMSIPGLGQLAFSEYTAQKLESNELSSEIQAAWNQREGNTYYLLNEKYTSMAYLHASTIIPMQLDKEVSGYVGSSKIIGANRAVNQVQIPGLAGRDTTDMQFFSQNGIEYITASGPLYASEDIVQALYSGKQSRVTIQSDGYARWFSVPAAVSGKVMTVKMPADGSFAVYDQRGVCIHHTVIRGKNKVVLPENGRIVFAGEPDSVFEVSLKK
;
A
#
# COMPACT_ATOMS: atom_id res chain seq x y z
N MET A 1 -5.43 -1.45 28.54
CA MET A 1 -4.97 -1.39 27.14
C MET A 1 -4.73 -2.78 26.56
N GLU A 2 -4.30 -3.75 27.36
CA GLU A 2 -3.94 -5.11 26.93
C GLU A 2 -5.12 -6.10 26.81
N GLN A 3 -6.35 -5.61 26.67
CA GLN A 3 -7.53 -6.46 26.48
C GLN A 3 -7.63 -6.83 25.00
N LYS A 4 -8.19 -8.01 24.72
CA LYS A 4 -8.42 -8.52 23.36
C LYS A 4 -9.58 -7.79 22.68
N GLU A 5 -9.41 -6.49 22.42
CA GLU A 5 -10.43 -5.61 21.85
C GLU A 5 -10.93 -6.09 20.49
N TYR A 6 -10.05 -6.70 19.70
CA TYR A 6 -10.39 -7.31 18.41
C TYR A 6 -11.57 -8.29 18.47
N LYS A 7 -11.78 -8.97 19.62
CA LYS A 7 -12.89 -9.91 19.83
C LYS A 7 -14.26 -9.27 19.97
N LYS A 8 -14.34 -7.95 20.11
CA LYS A 8 -15.60 -7.23 20.26
C LYS A 8 -16.26 -6.90 18.91
N GLY A 9 -15.57 -7.14 17.80
CA GLY A 9 -16.08 -6.93 16.45
C GLY A 9 -16.01 -8.20 15.61
N MET A 10 -16.09 -8.03 14.29
CA MET A 10 -15.84 -9.09 13.32
C MET A 10 -14.33 -9.34 13.21
N TRP A 11 -13.90 -10.55 13.53
CA TRP A 11 -12.50 -10.96 13.50
C TRP A 11 -12.42 -12.45 13.14
N PRO A 12 -11.38 -12.88 12.40
CA PRO A 12 -11.16 -14.31 12.19
C PRO A 12 -11.07 -15.09 13.50
N GLU A 13 -11.33 -16.40 13.43
CA GLU A 13 -11.12 -17.28 14.58
C GLU A 13 -9.69 -17.15 15.13
N ASP A 14 -9.57 -17.21 16.46
CA ASP A 14 -8.28 -17.07 17.15
C ASP A 14 -7.25 -18.08 16.63
N SER A 15 -6.07 -17.58 16.27
CA SER A 15 -4.90 -18.38 15.94
C SER A 15 -3.63 -17.57 16.21
N ASP A 16 -2.46 -18.18 15.97
CA ASP A 16 -1.19 -17.44 15.92
C ASP A 16 -1.33 -16.22 15.01
N ALA A 17 -1.00 -15.05 15.56
CA ALA A 17 -1.09 -13.80 14.84
C ALA A 17 -0.11 -12.76 15.37
N SER A 18 0.41 -11.98 14.43
CA SER A 18 1.21 -10.78 14.69
C SER A 18 0.32 -9.55 14.93
N ILE A 19 -0.96 -9.65 14.59
CA ILE A 19 -1.98 -8.60 14.73
C ILE A 19 -3.16 -9.18 15.48
N SER A 20 -3.47 -8.59 16.64
CA SER A 20 -4.56 -8.99 17.55
C SER A 20 -4.90 -7.77 18.42
N TYR A 21 -5.62 -6.80 17.84
CA TYR A 21 -5.70 -5.43 18.39
C TYR A 21 -6.15 -5.34 19.85
N GLY A 22 -5.42 -4.49 20.59
CA GLY A 22 -5.86 -3.92 21.86
C GLY A 22 -6.12 -2.42 21.74
N LEU A 23 -6.26 -1.73 22.87
CA LEU A 23 -6.33 -0.26 22.86
C LEU A 23 -4.92 0.31 22.72
N GLY A 24 -4.59 0.81 21.53
CA GLY A 24 -3.28 1.40 21.23
C GLY A 24 -2.17 0.39 20.94
N TRP A 25 -2.50 -0.90 20.82
CA TRP A 25 -1.56 -1.99 20.49
C TRP A 25 -2.00 -2.70 19.22
N ASP A 26 -1.05 -3.01 18.34
CA ASP A 26 -1.32 -3.80 17.13
C ASP A 26 -1.56 -5.27 17.46
N SER A 27 -0.92 -5.78 18.51
CA SER A 27 -1.26 -7.08 19.10
C SER A 27 -1.14 -7.04 20.62
N VAL A 28 -2.06 -7.74 21.30
CA VAL A 28 -2.00 -8.03 22.74
C VAL A 28 -1.78 -9.51 23.07
N ASP A 29 -1.61 -10.32 22.02
CA ASP A 29 -1.40 -11.76 22.08
C ASP A 29 -0.44 -12.16 20.96
N LEU A 30 0.78 -11.63 21.05
CA LEU A 30 1.75 -11.66 19.96
C LEU A 30 2.43 -13.04 19.82
N TYR A 31 2.35 -13.62 18.62
CA TYR A 31 3.22 -14.73 18.21
C TYR A 31 4.69 -14.27 18.09
N PRO A 32 5.69 -15.04 18.58
CA PRO A 32 5.58 -16.40 19.10
C PRO A 32 5.43 -16.50 20.63
N PHE A 33 5.38 -15.39 21.37
CA PHE A 33 5.30 -15.41 22.84
C PHE A 33 4.06 -16.13 23.35
N SER A 34 2.93 -16.00 22.64
CA SER A 34 1.69 -16.72 22.93
C SER A 34 1.88 -18.24 22.98
N GLU A 35 2.83 -18.80 22.20
CA GLU A 35 3.14 -20.23 22.26
C GLU A 35 3.80 -20.63 23.57
N TYR A 36 4.53 -19.73 24.22
CA TYR A 36 5.15 -19.96 25.53
C TYR A 36 4.18 -19.67 26.69
N GLY A 37 2.92 -19.31 26.40
CA GLY A 37 1.98 -18.83 27.40
C GLY A 37 2.35 -17.45 27.95
N ILE A 38 3.23 -16.71 27.25
CA ILE A 38 3.71 -15.40 27.68
C ILE A 38 2.87 -14.33 27.00
N LYS A 39 2.30 -13.44 27.80
CA LYS A 39 1.62 -12.27 27.28
C LYS A 39 2.63 -11.26 26.71
N ALA A 40 2.47 -10.96 25.43
CA ALA A 40 3.27 -9.97 24.72
C ALA A 40 2.38 -8.98 23.97
N VAL A 41 2.70 -7.70 24.11
CA VAL A 41 2.03 -6.62 23.38
C VAL A 41 3.01 -5.95 22.41
N THR A 42 2.54 -5.54 21.24
CA THR A 42 3.39 -4.87 20.24
C THR A 42 2.70 -3.70 19.57
N LYS A 43 3.51 -2.69 19.24
CA LYS A 43 3.14 -1.60 18.34
C LYS A 43 4.24 -1.44 17.30
N GLY A 44 3.88 -1.60 16.04
CA GLY A 44 4.70 -1.26 14.88
C GLY A 44 4.38 0.14 14.36
N GLY A 45 5.30 0.71 13.59
CA GLY A 45 5.09 1.97 12.89
C GLY A 45 5.96 2.05 11.65
N ASP A 46 5.34 2.40 10.53
CA ASP A 46 6.01 2.62 9.25
C ASP A 46 5.75 4.04 8.77
N THR A 47 6.82 4.72 8.40
CA THR A 47 6.81 5.79 7.40
C THR A 47 7.38 5.22 6.10
N VAL A 48 7.55 6.05 5.08
CA VAL A 48 8.09 5.57 3.81
C VAL A 48 9.56 5.12 3.91
N SER A 49 10.34 5.65 4.86
CA SER A 49 11.78 5.37 4.95
C SER A 49 12.27 5.04 6.37
N TYR A 50 11.38 5.09 7.36
CA TYR A 50 11.70 4.75 8.75
C TYR A 50 10.65 3.82 9.29
N HIS A 51 11.13 2.81 10.00
CA HIS A 51 10.35 1.72 10.54
C HIS A 51 10.69 1.57 12.02
N SER A 52 9.72 1.08 12.78
CA SER A 52 9.92 0.77 14.19
C SER A 52 8.98 -0.31 14.66
N SER A 53 9.41 -1.03 15.68
CA SER A 53 8.54 -1.90 16.48
C SER A 53 8.95 -1.86 17.95
N LEU A 54 7.96 -1.75 18.82
CA LEU A 54 8.08 -1.92 20.26
C LEU A 54 7.34 -3.18 20.67
N VAL A 55 8.05 -4.12 21.29
CA VAL A 55 7.48 -5.31 21.91
C VAL A 55 7.70 -5.23 23.43
N VAL A 56 6.66 -5.50 24.21
CA VAL A 56 6.68 -5.47 25.67
C VAL A 56 6.14 -6.79 26.22
N LEU A 57 6.83 -7.34 27.21
CA LEU A 57 6.42 -8.50 28.02
C LEU A 57 6.12 -8.02 29.44
N PRO A 58 4.86 -7.61 29.73
CA PRO A 58 4.54 -6.92 30.98
C PRO A 58 4.85 -7.74 32.24
N GLU A 59 4.54 -9.04 32.21
CA GLU A 59 4.74 -9.96 33.35
C GLU A 59 6.20 -10.07 33.79
N TYR A 60 7.14 -9.85 32.87
CA TYR A 60 8.58 -10.01 33.11
C TYR A 60 9.33 -8.69 33.20
N ASN A 61 8.64 -7.54 33.07
CA ASN A 61 9.25 -6.22 32.99
C ASN A 61 10.34 -6.13 31.90
N LEU A 62 10.10 -6.74 30.74
CA LEU A 62 11.00 -6.72 29.59
C LEU A 62 10.36 -5.98 28.41
N ALA A 63 11.18 -5.24 27.67
CA ALA A 63 10.76 -4.59 26.43
C ALA A 63 11.95 -4.49 25.48
N ALA A 64 11.66 -4.53 24.17
CA ALA A 64 12.62 -4.26 23.12
C ALA A 64 12.00 -3.31 22.11
N ALA A 65 12.74 -2.26 21.76
CA ALA A 65 12.39 -1.33 20.70
C ALA A 65 13.47 -1.41 19.62
N VAL A 66 13.05 -1.65 18.38
CA VAL A 66 13.91 -1.68 17.21
C VAL A 66 13.44 -0.61 16.26
N THR A 67 14.38 0.16 15.71
CA THR A 67 14.13 1.20 14.71
C THR A 67 15.09 1.02 13.55
N SER A 68 14.60 1.14 12.33
CA SER A 68 15.41 0.98 11.13
C SER A 68 15.06 2.02 10.07
N SER A 69 16.00 2.29 9.15
CA SER A 69 15.81 3.19 8.00
C SER A 69 15.66 2.41 6.68
N GLY A 70 15.23 1.16 6.77
CA GLY A 70 14.95 0.25 5.66
C GLY A 70 14.27 -1.01 6.17
N GLY A 71 13.66 -1.80 5.29
CA GLY A 71 12.86 -2.95 5.71
C GLY A 71 11.42 -2.55 6.06
N SER A 72 10.93 -2.99 7.21
CA SER A 72 9.55 -2.73 7.67
C SER A 72 9.42 -2.90 9.19
N SER A 73 8.35 -2.37 9.77
CA SER A 73 8.01 -2.58 11.18
C SER A 73 7.85 -4.06 11.53
N ALA A 74 7.44 -4.90 10.57
CA ALA A 74 7.34 -6.34 10.74
C ALA A 74 8.73 -7.02 10.89
N LEU A 75 9.73 -6.53 10.15
CA LEU A 75 11.12 -6.97 10.33
C LEU A 75 11.65 -6.54 11.71
N ASP A 76 11.43 -5.27 12.08
CA ASP A 76 11.81 -4.74 13.38
C ASP A 76 11.15 -5.52 14.52
N GLN A 77 9.88 -5.91 14.37
CA GLN A 77 9.16 -6.74 15.34
C GLN A 77 9.81 -8.11 15.51
N THR A 78 10.28 -8.70 14.42
CA THR A 78 10.92 -10.03 14.47
C THR A 78 12.25 -9.93 15.23
N ILE A 79 13.04 -8.89 14.96
CA ILE A 79 14.29 -8.62 15.70
C ILE A 79 14.00 -8.37 17.18
N ALA A 80 13.01 -7.53 17.50
CA ALA A 80 12.62 -7.24 18.88
C ALA A 80 12.15 -8.49 19.62
N SER A 81 11.34 -9.32 18.94
CA SER A 81 10.88 -10.60 19.48
C SER A 81 12.05 -11.53 19.77
N GLU A 82 13.04 -11.60 18.89
CA GLU A 82 14.15 -12.51 19.05
C GLU A 82 15.14 -12.08 20.15
N LEU A 83 15.35 -10.76 20.31
CA LEU A 83 16.06 -10.20 21.47
C LEU A 83 15.38 -10.58 22.79
N LEU A 84 14.05 -10.44 22.84
CA LEU A 84 13.27 -10.73 24.04
C LEU A 84 13.24 -12.22 24.38
N LEU A 85 13.05 -13.09 23.40
CA LEU A 85 13.14 -14.53 23.62
C LEU A 85 14.54 -14.94 24.10
N SER A 86 15.61 -14.28 23.62
CA SER A 86 16.98 -14.55 24.09
C SER A 86 17.16 -14.14 25.54
N ALA A 87 16.56 -13.01 25.92
CA ALA A 87 16.54 -12.56 27.31
C ALA A 87 15.73 -13.48 28.22
N LEU A 88 14.62 -14.04 27.75
CA LEU A 88 13.82 -15.02 28.49
C LEU A 88 14.59 -16.32 28.72
N GLU A 89 15.28 -16.82 27.69
CA GLU A 89 16.13 -18.02 27.76
C GLU A 89 17.32 -17.80 28.72
N ALA A 90 18.03 -16.69 28.59
CA ALA A 90 19.15 -16.34 29.48
C ALA A 90 18.74 -16.12 30.95
N LYS A 91 17.44 -15.96 31.23
CA LYS A 91 16.86 -15.84 32.56
C LYS A 91 16.21 -17.13 33.06
N ASP A 92 16.34 -18.22 32.30
CA ASP A 92 15.71 -19.53 32.55
C ASP A 92 14.17 -19.46 32.65
N ILE A 93 13.55 -18.42 32.09
CA ILE A 93 12.08 -18.25 32.05
C ILE A 93 11.47 -19.19 31.01
N ILE A 94 12.14 -19.34 29.86
CA ILE A 94 11.87 -20.39 28.89
C ILE A 94 13.06 -21.35 28.87
N GLN A 95 12.80 -22.64 28.79
CA GLN A 95 13.85 -23.68 28.85
C GLN A 95 14.50 -23.94 27.49
N GLU A 96 13.73 -23.80 26.41
CA GLU A 96 14.20 -24.01 25.04
C GLU A 96 13.41 -23.16 24.06
N ARG A 97 14.01 -22.90 22.89
CA ARG A 97 13.33 -22.23 21.77
C ARG A 97 12.46 -23.21 21.01
N LYS A 98 11.18 -22.87 20.85
CA LYS A 98 10.26 -23.58 19.95
C LYS A 98 10.73 -23.41 18.50
N PRO A 99 10.77 -24.49 17.71
CA PRO A 99 11.13 -24.40 16.30
C PRO A 99 10.07 -23.64 15.51
N ALA A 100 10.49 -23.05 14.40
CA ALA A 100 9.58 -22.48 13.40
C ALA A 100 8.55 -23.51 12.94
N LYS A 101 7.29 -23.09 12.72
CA LYS A 101 6.23 -23.97 12.24
C LYS A 101 6.47 -24.36 10.78
N THR A 102 6.22 -25.64 10.50
CA THR A 102 6.30 -26.25 9.17
C THR A 102 5.05 -27.06 8.91
N PHE A 103 4.52 -27.04 7.68
CA PHE A 103 3.16 -27.55 7.39
C PHE A 103 3.11 -28.74 6.43
N GLY A 104 4.27 -29.28 6.03
CA GLY A 104 4.34 -30.42 5.10
C GLY A 104 3.75 -30.09 3.72
N VAL A 105 3.64 -31.13 2.88
CA VAL A 105 3.00 -31.00 1.56
C VAL A 105 1.48 -31.12 1.73
N PRO A 106 0.67 -30.19 1.22
CA PRO A 106 -0.79 -30.27 1.33
C PRO A 106 -1.32 -31.50 0.60
N VAL A 107 -2.30 -32.17 1.21
CA VAL A 107 -2.96 -33.35 0.64
C VAL A 107 -4.29 -32.92 0.04
N LYS A 108 -4.43 -33.12 -1.27
CA LYS A 108 -5.64 -32.80 -2.02
C LYS A 108 -6.84 -33.60 -1.48
N ALA A 109 -7.99 -32.93 -1.35
CA ALA A 109 -9.28 -33.54 -1.05
C ALA A 109 -10.35 -33.16 -2.07
N ASP A 110 -11.48 -33.86 -2.05
CA ASP A 110 -12.63 -33.53 -2.89
C ASP A 110 -13.31 -32.26 -2.38
N MET A 111 -13.49 -31.30 -3.28
CA MET A 111 -14.05 -29.99 -2.97
C MET A 111 -15.57 -29.99 -3.14
N PRO A 112 -16.35 -29.46 -2.16
CA PRO A 112 -17.78 -29.24 -2.33
C PRO A 112 -18.09 -28.29 -3.49
N GLU A 113 -19.06 -28.64 -4.34
CA GLU A 113 -19.43 -27.84 -5.52
C GLU A 113 -19.95 -26.45 -5.14
N GLU A 114 -20.53 -26.30 -3.95
CA GLU A 114 -21.07 -25.03 -3.45
C GLU A 114 -19.99 -23.95 -3.34
N LEU A 115 -18.71 -24.32 -3.23
CA LEU A 115 -17.61 -23.36 -3.16
C LEU A 115 -17.38 -22.61 -4.48
N LEU A 116 -17.88 -23.13 -5.61
CA LEU A 116 -17.79 -22.46 -6.92
C LEU A 116 -18.50 -21.10 -6.92
N LYS A 117 -19.56 -20.92 -6.11
CA LYS A 117 -20.31 -19.66 -6.02
C LYS A 117 -19.48 -18.51 -5.45
N TYR A 118 -18.38 -18.82 -4.76
CA TYR A 118 -17.48 -17.83 -4.17
C TYR A 118 -16.43 -17.29 -5.16
N ALA A 119 -16.35 -17.82 -6.38
CA ALA A 119 -15.53 -17.21 -7.43
C ALA A 119 -15.99 -15.77 -7.75
N GLY A 120 -15.05 -14.94 -8.17
CA GLY A 120 -15.32 -13.54 -8.55
C GLY A 120 -14.19 -12.60 -8.18
N ASN A 121 -14.49 -11.30 -8.23
CA ASN A 121 -13.55 -10.24 -7.90
C ASN A 121 -13.59 -9.92 -6.40
N TYR A 122 -12.43 -9.72 -5.79
CA TYR A 122 -12.26 -9.44 -4.37
C TYR A 122 -11.41 -8.19 -4.17
N GLY A 123 -11.94 -7.20 -3.45
CA GLY A 123 -11.29 -5.93 -3.20
C GLY A 123 -10.83 -5.76 -1.75
N GLY A 124 -9.97 -4.77 -1.54
CA GLY A 124 -9.42 -4.33 -0.26
C GLY A 124 -8.53 -3.11 -0.47
N ASN A 125 -7.49 -2.96 0.34
CA ASN A 125 -6.48 -1.91 0.20
C ASN A 125 -5.41 -2.18 -0.85
N LYS A 126 -5.42 -3.37 -1.45
CA LYS A 126 -4.54 -3.80 -2.55
C LYS A 126 -5.33 -3.82 -3.87
N PRO A 127 -4.64 -3.97 -5.02
CA PRO A 127 -5.30 -4.22 -6.29
C PRO A 127 -6.29 -5.38 -6.19
N VAL A 128 -7.37 -5.28 -6.97
CA VAL A 128 -8.44 -6.28 -6.98
C VAL A 128 -7.87 -7.64 -7.36
N LYS A 129 -8.30 -8.65 -6.60
CA LYS A 129 -7.96 -10.06 -6.82
C LYS A 129 -9.09 -10.72 -7.59
N LYS A 130 -8.77 -11.35 -8.70
CA LYS A 130 -9.67 -12.28 -9.37
C LYS A 130 -9.46 -13.65 -8.78
N VAL A 131 -10.53 -14.23 -8.23
CA VAL A 131 -10.52 -15.54 -7.58
C VAL A 131 -11.32 -16.51 -8.43
N GLU A 132 -10.64 -17.54 -8.94
CA GLU A 132 -11.22 -18.59 -9.75
C GLU A 132 -11.12 -19.91 -8.99
N VAL A 133 -12.17 -20.72 -9.05
CA VAL A 133 -12.25 -22.02 -8.37
C VAL A 133 -12.82 -23.02 -9.35
N ASN A 134 -12.28 -24.24 -9.39
CA ASN A 134 -12.77 -25.31 -10.26
C ASN A 134 -13.14 -26.57 -9.48
N LEU A 135 -13.92 -27.46 -10.12
CA LEU A 135 -14.38 -28.74 -9.54
C LEU A 135 -13.23 -29.67 -9.14
N SER A 136 -12.03 -29.46 -9.67
CA SER A 136 -10.87 -30.24 -9.26
C SER A 136 -10.30 -29.80 -7.90
N GLY A 137 -10.91 -28.83 -7.22
CA GLY A 137 -10.42 -28.30 -5.95
C GLY A 137 -9.21 -27.39 -6.09
N GLN A 138 -9.00 -26.78 -7.27
CA GLN A 138 -7.96 -25.79 -7.47
C GLN A 138 -8.57 -24.39 -7.31
N LEU A 139 -7.85 -23.53 -6.58
CA LEU A 139 -8.13 -22.11 -6.48
C LEU A 139 -6.97 -21.33 -7.10
N LEU A 140 -7.30 -20.37 -7.96
CA LEU A 140 -6.37 -19.47 -8.62
C LEU A 140 -6.66 -18.03 -8.21
N ILE A 141 -5.62 -17.28 -7.85
CA ILE A 141 -5.72 -15.85 -7.56
C ILE A 141 -4.81 -15.09 -8.52
N SER A 142 -5.37 -14.15 -9.26
CA SER A 142 -4.63 -13.21 -10.10
C SER A 142 -4.99 -11.76 -9.76
N SER A 143 -4.14 -10.81 -10.18
CA SER A 143 -4.39 -9.38 -10.04
C SER A 143 -3.67 -8.62 -11.14
N ALA A 144 -4.07 -7.37 -11.43
CA ALA A 144 -3.38 -6.53 -12.41
C ALA A 144 -1.87 -6.35 -12.13
N SER A 145 -1.47 -6.46 -10.85
CA SER A 145 -0.07 -6.39 -10.41
C SER A 145 0.71 -7.71 -10.45
N ASN A 146 0.06 -8.85 -10.74
CA ASN A 146 0.69 -10.17 -10.74
C ASN A 146 0.45 -10.89 -12.07
N SER A 147 1.53 -11.04 -12.87
CA SER A 147 1.47 -11.71 -14.17
C SER A 147 1.29 -13.22 -14.08
N THR A 148 1.51 -13.81 -12.90
CA THR A 148 1.34 -15.24 -12.62
C THR A 148 0.25 -15.44 -11.58
N SER A 149 -0.69 -16.36 -11.79
CA SER A 149 -1.70 -16.67 -10.77
C SER A 149 -1.09 -17.48 -9.63
N ASP A 150 -1.43 -17.12 -8.39
CA ASP A 150 -1.14 -17.93 -7.21
C ASP A 150 -2.08 -19.13 -7.18
N GLN A 151 -1.53 -20.33 -6.98
CA GLN A 151 -2.29 -21.58 -7.03
C GLN A 151 -2.37 -22.24 -5.65
N TYR A 152 -3.58 -22.69 -5.32
CA TYR A 152 -3.90 -23.40 -4.09
C TYR A 152 -4.69 -24.67 -4.40
N ILE A 153 -4.57 -25.66 -3.51
CA ILE A 153 -5.35 -26.91 -3.58
C ILE A 153 -6.26 -27.02 -2.37
N TYR A 154 -7.46 -27.53 -2.58
CA TYR A 154 -8.42 -27.82 -1.53
C TYR A 154 -7.98 -29.02 -0.68
N THR A 155 -8.11 -28.90 0.63
CA THR A 155 -7.70 -29.91 1.61
C THR A 155 -8.87 -30.27 2.53
N SER A 156 -8.77 -31.42 3.22
CA SER A 156 -9.88 -32.02 3.98
C SER A 156 -10.36 -31.20 5.18
N ASP A 157 -9.59 -30.19 5.61
CA ASP A 157 -9.99 -29.25 6.68
C ASP A 157 -10.85 -28.08 6.18
N GLY A 158 -11.24 -28.09 4.90
CA GLY A 158 -12.08 -27.06 4.31
C GLY A 158 -11.32 -25.82 3.85
N THR A 159 -9.99 -25.88 3.73
CA THR A 159 -9.16 -24.76 3.29
C THR A 159 -8.43 -25.04 1.98
N PHE A 160 -8.11 -23.96 1.26
CA PHE A 160 -7.23 -23.98 0.10
C PHE A 160 -5.80 -23.66 0.54
N VAL A 161 -4.84 -24.51 0.22
CA VAL A 161 -3.47 -24.44 0.73
C VAL A 161 -2.48 -24.28 -0.42
N ASN A 162 -1.51 -23.39 -0.26
CA ASN A 162 -0.42 -23.22 -1.24
C ASN A 162 0.50 -24.45 -1.22
N LYS A 163 1.33 -24.59 -2.27
CA LYS A 163 2.24 -25.73 -2.43
C LYS A 163 3.16 -25.95 -1.22
N GLU A 164 3.61 -24.88 -0.57
CA GLU A 164 4.52 -24.90 0.58
C GLU A 164 3.82 -25.21 1.91
N GLY A 165 2.48 -25.24 1.96
CA GLY A 165 1.70 -25.45 3.18
C GLY A 165 1.66 -24.23 4.11
N THR A 166 2.40 -23.16 3.80
CA THR A 166 2.61 -21.99 4.66
C THR A 166 1.46 -21.00 4.64
N GLN A 167 0.55 -21.09 3.68
CA GLN A 167 -0.64 -20.25 3.57
C GLN A 167 -1.89 -21.09 3.33
N LYS A 168 -2.92 -20.80 4.13
CA LYS A 168 -4.28 -21.34 3.98
C LYS A 168 -5.24 -20.22 3.67
N LEU A 169 -6.18 -20.49 2.78
CA LEU A 169 -7.27 -19.60 2.41
C LEU A 169 -8.62 -20.28 2.67
N LYS A 170 -9.61 -19.48 3.05
CA LYS A 170 -10.99 -19.94 3.21
C LYS A 170 -11.96 -18.82 2.83
N PHE A 171 -13.05 -19.18 2.16
CA PHE A 171 -14.18 -18.28 1.99
C PHE A 171 -14.99 -18.25 3.29
N VAL A 172 -15.23 -17.06 3.81
CA VAL A 172 -16.00 -16.87 5.04
C VAL A 172 -17.13 -15.89 4.76
N GLU A 173 -18.36 -16.36 4.92
CA GLU A 173 -19.54 -15.50 4.96
C GLU A 173 -19.76 -15.08 6.40
N GLU A 174 -19.72 -13.77 6.64
CA GLU A 174 -19.81 -13.19 7.98
C GLU A 174 -21.22 -12.67 8.28
N SER A 175 -21.47 -12.37 9.55
CA SER A 175 -22.79 -11.91 10.04
C SER A 175 -23.31 -10.62 9.39
N ASN A 176 -22.45 -9.84 8.72
CA ASN A 176 -22.84 -8.66 7.95
C ASN A 176 -23.28 -8.98 6.50
N GLY A 177 -23.37 -10.25 6.14
CA GLY A 177 -23.79 -10.73 4.82
C GLY A 177 -22.71 -10.58 3.73
N GLN A 178 -21.48 -10.21 4.11
CA GLN A 178 -20.37 -10.10 3.17
C GLN A 178 -19.54 -11.38 3.14
N ILE A 179 -18.90 -11.62 2.00
CA ILE A 179 -18.02 -12.77 1.79
C ILE A 179 -16.57 -12.27 1.81
N TYR A 180 -15.75 -12.89 2.63
CA TYR A 180 -14.33 -12.56 2.82
C TYR A 180 -13.43 -13.70 2.39
N LEU A 181 -12.23 -13.33 1.92
CA LEU A 181 -11.12 -14.24 1.74
C LEU A 181 -10.25 -14.19 3.00
N TRP A 182 -10.49 -15.12 3.92
CA TRP A 182 -9.62 -15.32 5.08
C TRP A 182 -8.32 -15.96 4.64
N SER A 183 -7.21 -15.50 5.23
CA SER A 183 -5.88 -16.08 5.07
C SER A 183 -5.25 -16.33 6.42
N ARG A 184 -4.68 -17.52 6.60
CA ARG A 184 -3.71 -17.82 7.65
C ARG A 184 -2.36 -18.10 7.02
N SER A 185 -1.33 -17.38 7.43
CA SER A 185 0.01 -17.55 6.84
C SER A 185 1.13 -17.45 7.86
N TYR A 186 2.24 -18.11 7.55
CA TYR A 186 3.49 -18.04 8.28
C TYR A 186 4.59 -17.56 7.35
N MET A 187 5.27 -16.48 7.73
CA MET A 187 6.36 -15.88 6.98
C MET A 187 7.66 -16.07 7.76
N SER A 188 8.55 -16.91 7.23
CA SER A 188 9.88 -17.10 7.80
C SER A 188 10.84 -16.00 7.36
N ILE A 189 11.52 -15.39 8.33
CA ILE A 189 12.63 -14.47 8.11
C ILE A 189 13.93 -15.22 8.45
N PRO A 190 14.80 -15.52 7.45
CA PRO A 190 16.03 -16.27 7.68
C PRO A 190 16.86 -15.69 8.84
N GLY A 191 17.16 -16.52 9.83
CA GLY A 191 17.97 -16.16 10.99
C GLY A 191 17.27 -15.32 12.07
N LEU A 192 16.00 -14.93 11.90
CA LEU A 192 15.28 -14.07 12.86
C LEU A 192 13.97 -14.68 13.39
N GLY A 193 13.37 -15.65 12.69
CA GLY A 193 12.19 -16.37 13.17
C GLY A 193 11.04 -16.34 12.19
N GLN A 194 9.80 -16.36 12.70
CA GLN A 194 8.58 -16.35 11.90
C GLN A 194 7.60 -15.29 12.38
N LEU A 195 6.87 -14.72 11.42
CA LEU A 195 5.64 -13.98 11.66
C LEU A 195 4.45 -14.88 11.32
N ALA A 196 3.39 -14.77 12.11
CA ALA A 196 2.12 -15.43 11.83
C ALA A 196 1.03 -14.39 11.53
N PHE A 197 0.12 -14.70 10.63
CA PHE A 197 -1.02 -13.85 10.30
C PHE A 197 -2.29 -14.69 10.21
N SER A 198 -3.40 -14.12 10.66
CA SER A 198 -4.76 -14.65 10.47
C SER A 198 -5.69 -13.47 10.28
N GLU A 199 -6.07 -13.21 9.03
CA GLU A 199 -6.76 -11.98 8.66
C GLU A 199 -7.67 -12.18 7.45
N TYR A 200 -8.70 -11.33 7.35
CA TYR A 200 -9.43 -11.17 6.10
C TYR A 200 -8.58 -10.32 5.16
N THR A 201 -8.19 -10.88 4.02
CA THR A 201 -7.28 -10.22 3.07
C THR A 201 -7.97 -9.52 1.91
N ALA A 202 -9.26 -9.80 1.70
CA ALA A 202 -10.11 -9.17 0.70
C ALA A 202 -11.59 -9.50 0.96
N GLN A 203 -12.49 -8.68 0.42
CA GLN A 203 -13.94 -8.87 0.42
C GLN A 203 -14.43 -9.06 -1.02
N LYS A 204 -15.35 -10.00 -1.24
CA LYS A 204 -15.98 -10.22 -2.55
C LYS A 204 -16.73 -8.96 -2.98
N LEU A 205 -16.44 -8.48 -4.18
CA LEU A 205 -17.09 -7.33 -4.79
C LEU A 205 -18.38 -7.77 -5.47
N GLU A 206 -19.40 -6.93 -5.34
CA GLU A 206 -20.65 -7.08 -6.07
C GLU A 206 -20.47 -6.72 -7.55
N SER A 207 -21.33 -7.26 -8.41
CA SER A 207 -21.43 -6.74 -9.78
C SER A 207 -21.81 -5.26 -9.74
N ASN A 208 -21.17 -4.45 -10.59
CA ASN A 208 -21.47 -3.03 -10.71
C ASN A 208 -21.61 -2.64 -12.19
N GLU A 209 -22.79 -2.88 -12.74
CA GLU A 209 -23.10 -2.49 -14.11
C GLU A 209 -23.29 -0.97 -14.21
N LEU A 210 -22.49 -0.33 -15.06
CA LEU A 210 -22.56 1.11 -15.28
C LEU A 210 -23.52 1.45 -16.42
N SER A 211 -24.21 2.59 -16.30
CA SER A 211 -24.90 3.17 -17.45
C SER A 211 -23.88 3.55 -18.53
N SER A 212 -24.33 3.60 -19.79
CA SER A 212 -23.47 4.00 -20.92
C SER A 212 -22.84 5.38 -20.74
N GLU A 213 -23.58 6.32 -20.12
CA GLU A 213 -23.10 7.66 -19.81
C GLU A 213 -21.96 7.64 -18.78
N ILE A 214 -22.14 6.91 -17.68
CA ILE A 214 -21.10 6.80 -16.64
C ILE A 214 -19.88 6.10 -17.23
N GLN A 215 -20.06 4.98 -17.93
CA GLN A 215 -18.96 4.25 -18.56
C GLN A 215 -18.18 5.14 -19.54
N ALA A 216 -18.86 5.96 -20.35
CA ALA A 216 -18.21 6.88 -21.27
C ALA A 216 -17.37 7.94 -20.54
N ALA A 217 -17.86 8.50 -19.42
CA ALA A 217 -17.11 9.47 -18.63
C ALA A 217 -15.82 8.88 -18.05
N TRP A 218 -15.84 7.65 -17.55
CA TRP A 218 -14.64 6.98 -17.04
C TRP A 218 -13.70 6.56 -18.16
N ASN A 219 -14.20 6.07 -19.28
CA ASN A 219 -13.37 5.70 -20.44
C ASN A 219 -12.59 6.91 -21.01
N GLN A 220 -13.13 8.13 -20.91
CA GLN A 220 -12.40 9.35 -21.32
C GLN A 220 -11.18 9.65 -20.44
N ARG A 221 -11.11 9.07 -19.24
CA ARG A 221 -9.98 9.23 -18.32
C ARG A 221 -8.90 8.18 -18.50
N GLU A 222 -9.19 7.09 -19.19
CA GLU A 222 -8.23 6.01 -19.42
C GLU A 222 -6.96 6.53 -20.08
N GLY A 223 -5.82 6.33 -19.43
CA GLY A 223 -4.51 6.80 -19.90
C GLY A 223 -4.18 8.25 -19.56
N ASN A 224 -5.11 9.03 -18.99
CA ASN A 224 -4.80 10.38 -18.52
C ASN A 224 -3.85 10.32 -17.33
N THR A 225 -2.92 11.27 -17.26
CA THR A 225 -1.99 11.40 -16.14
C THR A 225 -2.37 12.57 -15.25
N TYR A 226 -2.31 12.38 -13.94
CA TYR A 226 -2.64 13.38 -12.93
C TYR A 226 -1.41 13.69 -12.04
N TYR A 227 -1.23 14.97 -11.72
CA TYR A 227 -0.03 15.49 -11.07
C TYR A 227 -0.37 16.15 -9.72
N LEU A 228 0.37 15.79 -8.68
CA LEU A 228 0.14 16.24 -7.29
C LEU A 228 0.41 17.73 -7.11
N LEU A 229 -0.51 18.45 -6.46
CA LEU A 229 -0.48 19.91 -6.35
C LEU A 229 -0.22 20.47 -4.95
N ASN A 230 -0.77 19.84 -3.92
CA ASN A 230 -0.95 20.46 -2.59
C ASN A 230 -0.06 19.84 -1.50
N GLU A 231 1.09 19.31 -1.86
CA GLU A 231 2.09 18.82 -0.89
C GLU A 231 3.03 19.93 -0.43
N LYS A 232 3.50 19.82 0.81
CA LYS A 232 4.57 20.69 1.31
C LYS A 232 5.83 20.48 0.48
N TYR A 233 6.60 21.53 0.20
CA TYR A 233 7.85 21.43 -0.57
C TYR A 233 8.89 20.44 0.01
N THR A 234 8.84 20.14 1.31
CA THR A 234 9.70 19.12 1.95
C THR A 234 9.10 17.72 1.97
N SER A 235 7.96 17.50 1.32
CA SER A 235 7.24 16.23 1.38
C SER A 235 8.03 15.10 0.74
N MET A 236 8.02 13.95 1.41
CA MET A 236 8.56 12.71 0.87
C MET A 236 7.72 12.18 -0.28
N ALA A 237 6.47 12.65 -0.46
CA ALA A 237 5.64 12.27 -1.61
C ALA A 237 6.39 12.48 -2.93
N TYR A 238 7.09 13.62 -3.09
CA TYR A 238 7.91 13.94 -4.27
C TYR A 238 9.08 12.99 -4.54
N LEU A 239 9.45 12.14 -3.59
CA LEU A 239 10.45 11.08 -3.80
C LEU A 239 9.82 9.79 -4.34
N HIS A 240 8.53 9.57 -4.09
CA HIS A 240 7.85 8.30 -4.29
C HIS A 240 6.76 8.36 -5.39
N ALA A 241 6.25 7.17 -5.76
CA ALA A 241 5.39 6.96 -6.93
C ALA A 241 4.00 7.62 -6.86
N SER A 242 3.64 8.28 -5.76
CA SER A 242 2.34 8.93 -5.59
C SER A 242 2.26 10.32 -6.23
N THR A 243 3.32 10.82 -6.87
CA THR A 243 3.33 12.21 -7.35
C THR A 243 2.75 12.38 -8.77
N ILE A 244 2.86 11.34 -9.59
CA ILE A 244 2.39 11.30 -10.97
C ILE A 244 1.58 10.01 -11.13
N ILE A 245 0.26 10.13 -11.25
CA ILE A 245 -0.64 8.98 -11.23
C ILE A 245 -1.29 8.83 -12.61
N PRO A 246 -0.97 7.76 -13.37
CA PRO A 246 -1.74 7.41 -14.55
C PRO A 246 -3.09 6.82 -14.13
N MET A 247 -4.15 7.22 -14.81
CA MET A 247 -5.46 6.59 -14.69
C MET A 247 -5.49 5.32 -15.54
N GLN A 248 -5.72 4.19 -14.88
CA GLN A 248 -5.83 2.88 -15.51
C GLN A 248 -7.06 2.17 -14.97
N LEU A 249 -7.99 1.88 -15.86
CA LEU A 249 -9.18 1.11 -15.57
C LEU A 249 -8.89 -0.37 -15.77
N ASP A 250 -9.21 -1.17 -14.75
CA ASP A 250 -9.15 -2.62 -14.87
C ASP A 250 -10.37 -3.13 -15.64
N LYS A 251 -10.14 -3.57 -16.89
CA LYS A 251 -11.20 -4.08 -17.78
C LYS A 251 -11.83 -5.37 -17.26
N GLU A 252 -11.14 -6.12 -16.39
CA GLU A 252 -11.68 -7.35 -15.79
C GLU A 252 -12.57 -7.06 -14.57
N VAL A 253 -12.54 -5.83 -14.06
CA VAL A 253 -13.30 -5.40 -12.88
C VAL A 253 -14.20 -4.21 -13.25
N SER A 254 -15.17 -4.49 -14.13
CA SER A 254 -16.14 -3.49 -14.59
C SER A 254 -16.86 -2.82 -13.42
N GLY A 255 -16.98 -1.49 -13.50
CA GLY A 255 -17.63 -0.68 -12.47
C GLY A 255 -16.75 -0.31 -11.27
N TYR A 256 -15.44 -0.61 -11.29
CA TYR A 256 -14.54 -0.25 -10.21
C TYR A 256 -13.28 0.44 -10.71
N VAL A 257 -12.68 1.27 -9.86
CA VAL A 257 -11.30 1.76 -10.00
C VAL A 257 -10.52 1.30 -8.77
N GLY A 258 -9.57 0.38 -8.98
CA GLY A 258 -9.07 -0.43 -7.88
C GLY A 258 -10.24 -1.12 -7.17
N SER A 259 -10.30 -1.00 -5.84
CA SER A 259 -11.42 -1.55 -5.04
C SER A 259 -12.57 -0.57 -4.82
N SER A 260 -12.51 0.64 -5.40
CA SER A 260 -13.53 1.68 -5.20
C SER A 260 -14.64 1.54 -6.24
N LYS A 261 -15.89 1.39 -5.77
CA LYS A 261 -17.10 1.23 -6.58
C LYS A 261 -17.42 2.56 -7.26
N ILE A 262 -17.52 2.55 -8.59
CA ILE A 262 -17.99 3.70 -9.36
C ILE A 262 -19.48 3.90 -9.07
N ILE A 263 -19.85 5.06 -8.54
CA ILE A 263 -21.23 5.41 -8.19
C ILE A 263 -21.78 6.60 -8.98
N GLY A 264 -20.99 7.14 -9.91
CA GLY A 264 -21.38 8.23 -10.78
C GLY A 264 -20.28 8.60 -11.77
N ALA A 265 -20.58 9.53 -12.67
CA ALA A 265 -19.64 9.95 -13.72
C ALA A 265 -18.33 10.53 -13.18
N ASN A 266 -18.32 11.04 -11.95
CA ASN A 266 -17.18 11.75 -11.33
C ASN A 266 -16.84 11.24 -9.93
N ARG A 267 -17.32 10.05 -9.53
CA ARG A 267 -17.15 9.58 -8.15
C ARG A 267 -17.03 8.07 -8.07
N ALA A 268 -15.99 7.61 -7.36
CA ALA A 268 -15.84 6.24 -6.91
C ALA A 268 -15.64 6.21 -5.41
N VAL A 269 -16.26 5.25 -4.72
CA VAL A 269 -16.24 5.15 -3.25
C VAL A 269 -15.77 3.78 -2.82
N ASN A 270 -14.93 3.73 -1.79
CA ASN A 270 -14.55 2.46 -1.21
C ASN A 270 -15.60 2.03 -0.18
N GLN A 271 -16.16 0.83 -0.35
CA GLN A 271 -17.23 0.30 0.50
C GLN A 271 -16.84 -1.03 1.17
N VAL A 272 -15.57 -1.42 1.12
CA VAL A 272 -15.13 -2.66 1.77
C VAL A 272 -15.20 -2.51 3.29
N GLN A 273 -15.63 -3.56 3.97
CA GLN A 273 -15.83 -3.65 5.40
C GLN A 273 -14.88 -4.70 5.98
N ILE A 274 -13.60 -4.59 5.67
CA ILE A 274 -12.59 -5.56 6.09
C ILE A 274 -11.97 -5.09 7.40
N PRO A 275 -12.00 -5.89 8.48
CA PRO A 275 -11.33 -5.53 9.73
C PRO A 275 -9.82 -5.68 9.56
N GLY A 276 -9.07 -4.81 10.21
CA GLY A 276 -7.61 -4.86 10.21
C GLY A 276 -6.99 -4.40 8.90
N LEU A 277 -5.90 -5.04 8.47
CA LEU A 277 -4.95 -4.45 7.52
C LEU A 277 -5.54 -4.22 6.14
N ALA A 278 -6.29 -5.19 5.60
CA ALA A 278 -6.77 -5.11 4.22
C ALA A 278 -7.95 -4.14 4.01
N GLY A 279 -8.53 -3.59 5.09
CA GLY A 279 -9.53 -2.53 5.03
C GLY A 279 -9.00 -1.12 5.32
N ARG A 280 -7.70 -0.98 5.62
CA ARG A 280 -7.06 0.31 5.90
C ARG A 280 -6.69 1.06 4.63
N ASP A 281 -6.43 2.36 4.76
CA ASP A 281 -5.85 3.21 3.72
C ASP A 281 -6.66 3.20 2.40
N THR A 282 -7.97 2.98 2.51
CA THR A 282 -8.89 3.07 1.38
C THR A 282 -9.21 4.52 1.06
N THR A 283 -9.49 4.79 -0.21
CA THR A 283 -9.72 6.16 -0.68
C THR A 283 -10.96 6.26 -1.55
N ASP A 284 -11.78 7.26 -1.27
CA ASP A 284 -12.79 7.75 -2.21
C ASP A 284 -12.13 8.65 -3.24
N MET A 285 -12.58 8.56 -4.49
CA MET A 285 -12.12 9.41 -5.58
C MET A 285 -13.25 10.33 -6.02
N GLN A 286 -12.95 11.63 -6.09
CA GLN A 286 -13.86 12.62 -6.64
C GLN A 286 -13.16 13.45 -7.71
N PHE A 287 -13.77 13.46 -8.90
CA PHE A 287 -13.37 14.26 -10.05
C PHE A 287 -14.19 15.54 -10.11
N PHE A 288 -13.57 16.63 -10.51
CA PHE A 288 -14.25 17.90 -10.76
C PHE A 288 -13.45 18.74 -11.75
N SER A 289 -14.10 19.70 -12.41
CA SER A 289 -13.43 20.61 -13.33
C SER A 289 -13.41 22.03 -12.77
N GLN A 290 -12.28 22.70 -12.94
CA GLN A 290 -12.11 24.12 -12.65
C GLN A 290 -11.31 24.77 -13.79
N ASN A 291 -11.87 25.81 -14.40
CA ASN A 291 -11.26 26.53 -15.54
C ASN A 291 -10.89 25.62 -16.72
N GLY A 292 -11.66 24.56 -16.98
CA GLY A 292 -11.42 23.62 -18.06
C GLY A 292 -10.35 22.56 -17.77
N ILE A 293 -9.77 22.55 -16.57
CA ILE A 293 -8.81 21.53 -16.10
C ILE A 293 -9.57 20.54 -15.21
N GLU A 294 -9.30 19.25 -15.36
CA GLU A 294 -9.86 18.22 -14.46
C GLU A 294 -8.94 18.01 -13.24
N TYR A 295 -9.55 17.87 -12.08
CA TYR A 295 -8.90 17.63 -10.80
C TYR A 295 -9.45 16.36 -10.16
N ILE A 296 -8.62 15.72 -9.33
CA ILE A 296 -9.01 14.56 -8.52
C ILE A 296 -8.62 14.84 -7.07
N THR A 297 -9.53 14.48 -6.15
CA THR A 297 -9.20 14.33 -4.73
C THR A 297 -9.30 12.86 -4.34
N ALA A 298 -8.30 12.39 -3.58
CA ALA A 298 -8.24 11.02 -3.08
C ALA A 298 -7.67 11.01 -1.66
N SER A 299 -8.54 11.16 -0.64
CA SER A 299 -8.16 11.19 0.79
C SER A 299 -7.17 12.30 1.19
N GLY A 300 -7.29 13.50 0.61
CA GLY A 300 -6.54 14.70 0.99
C GLY A 300 -5.66 15.29 -0.13
N PRO A 301 -4.78 14.49 -0.77
CA PRO A 301 -4.07 14.88 -1.97
C PRO A 301 -4.98 15.40 -3.08
N LEU A 302 -4.57 16.52 -3.68
CA LEU A 302 -5.19 17.13 -4.85
C LEU A 302 -4.28 16.93 -6.05
N TYR A 303 -4.84 16.36 -7.12
CA TYR A 303 -4.17 16.20 -8.40
C TYR A 303 -4.89 16.98 -9.49
N ALA A 304 -4.15 17.42 -10.51
CA ALA A 304 -4.72 17.96 -11.74
C ALA A 304 -4.27 17.16 -12.96
N SER A 305 -5.11 17.14 -14.01
CA SER A 305 -4.79 16.50 -15.28
C SER A 305 -3.52 17.06 -15.91
N GLU A 306 -2.93 16.28 -16.82
CA GLU A 306 -1.71 16.66 -17.55
C GLU A 306 -1.81 17.99 -18.31
N ASP A 307 -3.02 18.51 -18.51
CA ASP A 307 -3.28 19.81 -19.14
C ASP A 307 -2.60 20.99 -18.42
N ILE A 308 -2.25 20.84 -17.13
CA ILE A 308 -1.48 21.87 -16.40
C ILE A 308 0.01 21.88 -16.72
N VAL A 309 0.53 20.81 -17.35
CA VAL A 309 1.96 20.59 -17.52
C VAL A 309 2.47 21.38 -18.71
N GLN A 310 3.29 22.40 -18.43
CA GLN A 310 3.86 23.26 -19.46
C GLN A 310 5.25 22.79 -19.88
N ALA A 311 5.63 23.04 -21.13
CA ALA A 311 7.01 22.79 -21.57
C ALA A 311 7.99 23.72 -20.82
N LEU A 312 9.09 23.15 -20.28
CA LEU A 312 10.15 23.96 -19.70
C LEU A 312 10.73 24.93 -20.73
N TYR A 313 10.86 26.21 -20.37
CA TYR A 313 11.43 27.23 -21.24
C TYR A 313 12.85 26.86 -21.69
N SER A 314 13.08 26.82 -23.00
CA SER A 314 14.33 26.30 -23.58
C SER A 314 15.48 27.31 -23.69
N GLY A 315 15.22 28.57 -23.33
CA GLY A 315 16.23 29.62 -23.32
C GLY A 315 17.22 29.49 -22.16
N LYS A 316 18.15 30.46 -22.05
CA LYS A 316 19.24 30.39 -21.07
C LYS A 316 18.77 30.57 -19.62
N GLN A 317 17.76 31.41 -19.40
CA GLN A 317 17.23 31.76 -18.09
C GLN A 317 15.72 31.90 -18.13
N SER A 318 15.05 31.49 -17.06
CA SER A 318 13.62 31.67 -16.84
C SER A 318 13.32 31.79 -15.34
N ARG A 319 12.05 32.06 -15.05
CA ARG A 319 11.54 32.16 -13.68
C ARG A 319 10.27 31.32 -13.56
N VAL A 320 10.18 30.56 -12.48
CA VAL A 320 8.95 29.86 -12.07
C VAL A 320 8.48 30.50 -10.77
N THR A 321 7.20 30.85 -10.71
CA THR A 321 6.58 31.45 -9.52
C THR A 321 5.43 30.57 -9.06
N ILE A 322 5.42 30.19 -7.79
CA ILE A 322 4.26 29.56 -7.15
C ILE A 322 3.15 30.60 -7.06
N GLN A 323 1.96 30.26 -7.53
CA GLN A 323 0.86 31.21 -7.55
C GLN A 323 0.25 31.38 -6.16
N SER A 324 -0.71 32.29 -6.02
CA SER A 324 -1.39 32.57 -4.74
C SER A 324 -2.17 31.37 -4.17
N ASP A 325 -2.46 30.36 -4.99
CA ASP A 325 -3.08 29.09 -4.57
C ASP A 325 -2.12 28.15 -3.83
N GLY A 326 -0.80 28.41 -3.90
CA GLY A 326 0.24 27.58 -3.28
C GLY A 326 0.48 26.26 -4.00
N TYR A 327 -0.12 26.04 -5.18
CA TYR A 327 0.02 24.76 -5.88
C TYR A 327 1.37 24.59 -6.56
N ALA A 328 1.89 23.38 -6.47
CA ALA A 328 3.11 22.97 -7.14
C ALA A 328 2.99 23.13 -8.67
N ARG A 329 4.09 23.54 -9.30
CA ARG A 329 4.15 23.84 -10.74
C ARG A 329 4.89 22.75 -11.49
N TRP A 330 4.18 22.11 -12.42
CA TRP A 330 4.68 21.00 -13.21
C TRP A 330 5.12 21.41 -14.61
N PHE A 331 6.24 20.83 -15.04
CA PHE A 331 6.79 21.04 -16.37
C PHE A 331 7.23 19.74 -17.03
N SER A 332 7.04 19.64 -18.34
CA SER A 332 7.69 18.62 -19.16
C SER A 332 9.09 19.08 -19.57
N VAL A 333 9.99 18.13 -19.83
CA VAL A 333 11.33 18.40 -20.35
C VAL A 333 11.32 18.25 -21.88
N PRO A 334 11.40 19.34 -22.67
CA PRO A 334 11.47 19.25 -24.12
C PRO A 334 12.76 18.60 -24.60
N ALA A 335 12.72 17.94 -25.76
CA ALA A 335 13.90 17.38 -26.42
C ALA A 335 15.05 18.41 -26.58
N ALA A 336 14.71 19.68 -26.83
CA ALA A 336 15.67 20.78 -27.00
C ALA A 336 16.51 21.11 -25.76
N VAL A 337 16.13 20.62 -24.58
CA VAL A 337 16.86 20.82 -23.32
C VAL A 337 17.27 19.52 -22.64
N SER A 338 16.92 18.37 -23.20
CA SER A 338 17.41 17.07 -22.74
C SER A 338 18.94 17.06 -22.72
N GLY A 339 19.53 16.48 -21.68
CA GLY A 339 20.97 16.43 -21.47
C GLY A 339 21.61 17.75 -21.00
N LYS A 340 20.90 18.88 -21.01
CA LYS A 340 21.40 20.14 -20.43
C LYS A 340 21.43 20.07 -18.91
N VAL A 341 22.36 20.80 -18.31
CA VAL A 341 22.42 21.00 -16.86
C VAL A 341 21.47 22.13 -16.48
N MET A 342 20.42 21.79 -15.72
CA MET A 342 19.56 22.76 -15.05
C MET A 342 20.18 23.16 -13.72
N THR A 343 20.34 24.46 -13.48
CA THR A 343 20.69 25.04 -12.18
C THR A 343 19.57 25.95 -11.72
N VAL A 344 19.08 25.73 -10.50
CA VAL A 344 17.98 26.51 -9.92
C VAL A 344 18.49 27.32 -8.73
N LYS A 345 18.23 28.62 -8.73
CA LYS A 345 18.34 29.43 -7.51
C LYS A 345 17.02 29.29 -6.76
N MET A 346 17.08 28.67 -5.59
CA MET A 346 15.93 28.32 -4.78
C MET A 346 15.48 29.50 -3.90
N PRO A 347 14.18 29.67 -3.65
CA PRO A 347 13.70 30.42 -2.50
C PRO A 347 14.04 29.67 -1.20
N ALA A 348 13.91 30.31 -0.04
CA ALA A 348 14.14 29.68 1.25
C ALA A 348 13.17 28.52 1.50
N ASP A 349 11.89 28.74 1.21
CA ASP A 349 10.81 27.78 1.42
C ASP A 349 10.35 27.14 0.11
N GLY A 350 11.27 26.45 -0.56
CA GLY A 350 10.93 25.72 -1.78
C GLY A 350 11.89 24.60 -2.14
N SER A 351 11.37 23.69 -2.95
CA SER A 351 12.08 22.54 -3.50
C SER A 351 11.73 22.35 -4.98
N PHE A 352 12.58 21.62 -5.67
CA PHE A 352 12.20 20.98 -6.92
C PHE A 352 12.59 19.50 -6.92
N ALA A 353 11.83 18.73 -7.68
CA ALA A 353 12.15 17.35 -8.03
C ALA A 353 12.11 17.15 -9.55
N VAL A 354 12.90 16.21 -10.05
CA VAL A 354 12.99 15.80 -11.45
C VAL A 354 12.78 14.30 -11.56
N TYR A 355 11.96 13.92 -12.53
CA TYR A 355 11.56 12.55 -12.79
C TYR A 355 11.99 12.13 -14.20
N ASP A 356 12.35 10.86 -14.36
CA ASP A 356 12.58 10.25 -15.66
C ASP A 356 11.25 10.04 -16.42
N GLN A 357 11.33 9.52 -17.66
CA GLN A 357 10.17 9.26 -18.50
C GLN A 357 9.17 8.23 -17.92
N ARG A 358 9.57 7.45 -16.91
CA ARG A 358 8.71 6.47 -16.22
C ARG A 358 8.12 7.05 -14.94
N GLY A 359 8.34 8.33 -14.66
CA GLY A 359 7.91 8.99 -13.43
C GLY A 359 8.77 8.65 -12.21
N VAL A 360 9.97 8.06 -12.39
CA VAL A 360 10.87 7.77 -11.27
C VAL A 360 11.64 9.03 -10.89
N CYS A 361 11.58 9.43 -9.62
CA CYS A 361 12.35 10.58 -9.12
C CYS A 361 13.86 10.30 -9.20
N ILE A 362 14.57 11.06 -10.03
CA ILE A 362 16.04 10.97 -10.18
C ILE A 362 16.77 12.04 -9.36
N HIS A 363 16.06 13.12 -9.01
CA HIS A 363 16.60 14.23 -8.24
C HIS A 363 15.52 14.90 -7.40
N HIS A 364 15.73 14.98 -6.10
CA HIS A 364 14.92 15.80 -5.20
C HIS A 364 15.88 16.67 -4.37
N THR A 365 15.70 17.99 -4.45
CA THR A 365 16.61 18.97 -3.82
C THR A 365 16.74 18.80 -2.31
N VAL A 366 15.64 18.49 -1.61
CA VAL A 366 15.62 18.27 -0.16
C VAL A 366 16.51 17.10 0.25
N ILE A 367 16.55 16.05 -0.57
CA ILE A 367 17.33 14.82 -0.29
C ILE A 367 18.78 14.99 -0.71
N ARG A 368 19.02 15.56 -1.89
CA ARG A 368 20.38 15.64 -2.46
C ARG A 368 21.18 16.85 -1.97
N GLY A 369 20.52 17.87 -1.42
CA GLY A 369 21.16 19.15 -1.06
C GLY A 369 21.79 19.90 -2.25
N LYS A 370 21.42 19.50 -3.49
CA LYS A 370 22.01 20.01 -4.73
C LYS A 370 20.95 20.69 -5.58
N ASN A 371 21.23 21.90 -6.02
CA ASN A 371 20.35 22.70 -6.87
C ASN A 371 20.66 22.55 -8.38
N LYS A 372 21.42 21.52 -8.76
CA LYS A 372 21.83 21.21 -10.12
C LYS A 372 21.50 19.79 -10.50
N VAL A 373 21.03 19.58 -11.72
CA VAL A 373 20.65 18.27 -12.25
C VAL A 373 20.77 18.25 -13.79
N VAL A 374 21.15 17.11 -14.35
CA VAL A 374 21.08 16.88 -15.81
C VAL A 374 19.66 16.51 -16.17
N LEU A 375 19.06 17.23 -17.11
CA LEU A 375 17.67 16.99 -17.50
C LEU A 375 17.53 15.68 -18.30
N PRO A 376 16.63 14.76 -17.88
CA PRO A 376 16.41 13.51 -18.59
C PRO A 376 15.55 13.72 -19.83
N GLU A 377 15.66 12.81 -20.79
CA GLU A 377 14.75 12.77 -21.93
C GLU A 377 13.32 12.46 -21.46
N ASN A 378 12.33 13.15 -22.04
CA ASN A 378 10.90 13.00 -21.74
C ASN A 378 10.53 13.10 -20.25
N GLY A 379 11.37 13.77 -19.46
CA GLY A 379 11.17 13.90 -18.02
C GLY A 379 10.03 14.83 -17.61
N ARG A 380 9.84 14.88 -16.29
CA ARG A 380 8.97 15.84 -15.60
C ARG A 380 9.74 16.58 -14.53
N ILE A 381 9.35 17.82 -14.26
CA ILE A 381 9.90 18.66 -13.19
C ILE A 381 8.74 19.21 -12.38
N VAL A 382 8.85 19.17 -11.06
CA VAL A 382 7.94 19.87 -10.16
C VAL A 382 8.70 20.90 -9.36
N PHE A 383 8.14 22.09 -9.24
CA PHE A 383 8.58 23.13 -8.30
C PHE A 383 7.49 23.30 -7.24
N ALA A 384 7.85 23.18 -5.98
CA ALA A 384 6.93 23.30 -4.84
C ALA A 384 7.51 24.31 -3.84
N GLY A 385 6.66 25.15 -3.25
CA GLY A 385 7.08 26.17 -2.29
C GLY A 385 5.87 26.95 -1.78
N GLU A 386 6.11 27.89 -0.88
CA GLU A 386 5.05 28.79 -0.40
C GLU A 386 4.54 29.70 -1.54
N PRO A 387 3.30 30.24 -1.44
CA PRO A 387 2.80 31.25 -2.38
C PRO A 387 3.82 32.37 -2.63
N ASP A 388 3.89 32.83 -3.87
CA ASP A 388 4.83 33.85 -4.35
C ASP A 388 6.32 33.45 -4.35
N SER A 389 6.65 32.21 -3.98
CA SER A 389 8.01 31.67 -4.09
C SER A 389 8.51 31.70 -5.52
N VAL A 390 9.74 32.20 -5.70
CA VAL A 390 10.36 32.42 -7.01
C VAL A 390 11.59 31.53 -7.18
N PHE A 391 11.58 30.71 -8.24
CA PHE A 391 12.72 29.88 -8.66
C PHE A 391 13.35 30.50 -9.91
N GLU A 392 14.65 30.81 -9.87
CA GLU A 392 15.39 31.27 -11.05
C GLU A 392 16.07 30.07 -11.70
N VAL A 393 15.62 29.70 -12.90
CA VAL A 393 16.09 28.52 -13.62
C VAL A 393 17.10 28.95 -14.68
N SER A 394 18.22 28.24 -14.76
CA SER A 394 19.22 28.45 -15.81
C SER A 394 19.64 27.14 -16.44
N LEU A 395 19.84 27.16 -17.76
CA LEU A 395 20.21 25.98 -18.55
C LEU A 395 21.59 26.19 -19.18
N LYS A 396 22.48 25.22 -18.98
CA LYS A 396 23.81 25.17 -19.60
C LYS A 396 24.00 23.87 -20.37
N LYS A 397 24.84 23.93 -21.41
CA LYS A 397 25.27 22.73 -22.13
C LYS A 397 26.05 21.80 -21.22
#